data_AF-A0A3Q2W5W9-F1
#
_entry.id   AF-A0A3Q2W5W9-F1
#
_cell.length_a   1.000
_cell.length_b   1.000
_cell.length_c   1.000
_cell.angle_alpha   90.00
_cell.angle_beta   90.00
_cell.angle_gamma   90.00
#
_symmetry.space_group_name_H-M   'P 1'
#
loop_
_entity.id
_entity.type
_entity.pdbx_description
1 polymer ?
#
loop_
_entity_poly.entity_id
_entity_poly.type
_entity_poly.pdbx_seq_one_letter_code
_entity_poly.pdbx_strand_id
1 'polypeptide(L)'
;MPVTRLKLGKLKVVRRQLLQRYEHQPFVSCLAGLYGCQWRRYQRARAQPGECCCSKVECGSFGLLILTFFLSFVFLYFWSEAQNDYNDFDWFNFGNLGFWFPWSLVLLIVAAALFTYISLLLVLAVCLLSEGQRLYLHWSHKSGIVVTLAFSVTATAILSDLWSKEWKTLLLSLQVTAPYLHVAAVSLMAILSWPIALHFFRMNKKVRQVAVLGLFLSVLFSLYLVPLGMYSPCIKEAGTLGPAPTLIGHRGAPMLAPENTVMSFEKAVEAGGEGLETDVTISFDGVPFLMHDSTLKRTTNIAEVFPNRTHLDASMFTWTELQQLNAGDWFLSRDPFGTVSSLSAADRSQAQNQSIPSLVQFLEVAARSGRLVLFDLRRPPLGHPYSLSYINTTLQVVQAHINSSQVLWLPSEDRDQVQAVDPHLQQTSGEKASIQELTDGHITRLNLHYSTMSQQQIRKYQSVNISTNLYVISQPWLYTLAWCAGAQSVTTNSIHILSNINKPLFLMTSEEYSLMWILTDVVSAFLITAIFIFHWWRERGLPFWSGSRQTHENGPYSKFRTELSDVWSISSVTVRPDLRSMPTSPSTPHLPTITEE
;
A
#
# COMPACT_ATOMS: atom_id res chain seq x y z
N MET A 1 55.07 39.62 31.03
CA MET A 1 54.36 39.47 29.74
C MET A 1 53.84 38.04 29.59
N PRO A 2 52.52 37.83 29.46
CA PRO A 2 51.89 36.50 29.39
C PRO A 2 51.60 36.13 27.93
N VAL A 3 52.33 35.15 27.36
CA VAL A 3 52.12 34.71 25.95
C VAL A 3 51.67 33.24 25.83
N THR A 4 51.57 32.48 26.92
CA THR A 4 51.45 31.02 26.83
C THR A 4 50.04 30.42 26.96
N ARG A 5 49.04 31.11 27.53
CA ARG A 5 47.65 30.59 27.58
C ARG A 5 46.82 30.85 26.32
N LEU A 6 47.03 31.98 25.65
CA LEU A 6 46.21 32.38 24.48
C LEU A 6 46.51 31.55 23.21
N LYS A 7 47.77 31.12 23.02
CA LYS A 7 48.17 30.28 21.88
C LYS A 7 47.68 28.83 22.04
N LEU A 8 47.67 28.27 23.25
CA LEU A 8 47.17 26.91 23.51
C LEU A 8 45.64 26.81 23.34
N GLY A 9 44.89 27.84 23.74
CA GLY A 9 43.44 27.92 23.52
C GLY A 9 43.08 27.97 22.03
N LYS A 10 43.80 28.78 21.23
CA LYS A 10 43.64 28.81 19.77
C LYS A 10 44.00 27.47 19.11
N LEU A 11 45.05 26.79 19.57
CA LEU A 11 45.44 25.46 19.04
C LEU A 11 44.41 24.37 19.38
N LYS A 12 43.81 24.37 20.57
CA LYS A 12 42.73 23.43 20.92
C LYS A 12 41.44 23.68 20.11
N VAL A 13 41.10 24.94 19.86
CA VAL A 13 39.96 25.32 19.00
C VAL A 13 40.22 24.93 17.54
N VAL A 14 41.42 25.19 17.02
CA VAL A 14 41.81 24.78 15.65
C VAL A 14 41.85 23.25 15.51
N ARG A 15 42.37 22.52 16.51
CA ARG A 15 42.37 21.05 16.51
C ARG A 15 40.95 20.47 16.56
N ARG A 16 40.05 21.03 17.39
CA ARG A 16 38.63 20.64 17.42
C ARG A 16 37.90 20.98 16.12
N GLN A 17 38.15 22.15 15.53
CA GLN A 17 37.60 22.55 14.23
C GLN A 17 38.12 21.67 13.09
N LEU A 18 39.39 21.27 13.14
CA LEU A 18 39.96 20.32 12.20
C LEU A 18 39.34 18.94 12.37
N LEU A 19 39.14 18.45 13.60
CA LEU A 19 38.49 17.18 13.91
C LEU A 19 37.01 17.17 13.48
N GLN A 20 36.22 18.22 13.75
CA GLN A 20 34.86 18.36 13.24
C GLN A 20 34.81 18.42 11.70
N ARG A 21 35.77 19.12 11.06
CA ARG A 21 35.93 19.08 9.59
C ARG A 21 36.35 17.71 9.07
N TYR A 22 37.02 16.90 9.88
CA TYR A 22 37.51 15.58 9.54
C TYR A 22 36.43 14.51 9.73
N GLU A 23 35.55 14.63 10.73
CA GLU A 23 34.41 13.73 10.97
C GLU A 23 33.24 13.98 10.02
N HIS A 24 33.02 15.24 9.62
CA HIS A 24 31.97 15.59 8.64
C HIS A 24 32.34 15.17 7.20
N GLN A 25 33.62 14.94 6.92
CA GLN A 25 34.10 14.58 5.58
C GLN A 25 33.80 13.14 5.14
N PRO A 26 33.95 12.10 5.99
CA PRO A 26 33.54 10.74 5.71
C PRO A 26 32.07 10.66 5.30
N PHE A 27 31.17 11.33 6.04
CA PHE A 27 29.74 11.35 5.76
C PHE A 27 29.43 11.89 4.36
N VAL A 28 29.92 13.10 4.03
CA VAL A 28 29.71 13.69 2.69
C VAL A 28 30.40 12.89 1.59
N SER A 29 31.49 12.16 1.91
CA SER A 29 32.18 11.30 0.93
C SER A 29 31.39 10.03 0.65
N CYS A 30 30.73 9.48 1.67
CA CYS A 30 29.79 8.38 1.52
C CYS A 30 28.60 8.79 0.65
N LEU A 31 27.95 9.92 0.95
CA LEU A 31 26.82 10.42 0.17
C LEU A 31 27.17 10.64 -1.32
N ALA A 32 28.29 11.32 -1.60
CA ALA A 32 28.73 11.59 -2.97
C ALA A 32 29.25 10.33 -3.69
N GLY A 33 29.81 9.38 -2.94
CA GLY A 33 30.19 8.06 -3.43
C GLY A 33 28.99 7.26 -3.90
N LEU A 34 27.95 7.17 -3.07
CA LEU A 34 26.72 6.44 -3.40
C LEU A 34 25.91 7.09 -4.53
N TYR A 35 25.89 8.43 -4.62
CA TYR A 35 25.12 9.14 -5.65
C TYR A 35 25.85 9.27 -7.00
N GLY A 36 27.17 9.45 -6.96
CA GLY A 36 27.98 9.86 -8.12
C GLY A 36 29.26 9.07 -8.35
N CYS A 37 29.54 8.04 -7.54
CA CYS A 37 30.84 7.34 -7.49
C CYS A 37 32.03 8.26 -7.13
N GLN A 38 31.77 9.39 -6.47
CA GLN A 38 32.79 10.38 -6.09
C GLN A 38 33.30 10.16 -4.64
N TRP A 39 33.99 9.05 -4.41
CA TRP A 39 34.50 8.69 -3.08
C TRP A 39 35.63 9.61 -2.59
N ARG A 40 36.41 10.18 -3.51
CA ARG A 40 37.58 10.99 -3.17
C ARG A 40 37.25 12.48 -3.15
N ARG A 41 37.88 13.20 -2.21
CA ARG A 41 37.57 14.62 -1.95
C ARG A 41 37.77 15.55 -3.15
N TYR A 42 38.81 15.35 -3.96
CA TYR A 42 39.12 16.21 -5.10
C TYR A 42 38.12 16.09 -6.26
N GLN A 43 37.31 15.03 -6.28
CA GLN A 43 36.30 14.81 -7.32
C GLN A 43 35.03 15.65 -7.08
N ARG A 44 34.89 16.26 -5.90
CA ARG A 44 33.68 16.97 -5.46
C ARG A 44 33.82 18.48 -5.59
N ALA A 45 32.76 19.12 -6.07
CA ALA A 45 32.65 20.56 -6.12
C ALA A 45 31.60 21.05 -5.11
N ARG A 46 31.99 21.98 -4.23
CA ARG A 46 31.04 22.73 -3.42
C ARG A 46 30.34 23.77 -4.27
N ALA A 47 29.03 23.94 -4.08
CA ALA A 47 28.31 25.04 -4.70
C ALA A 47 28.78 26.36 -4.06
N GLN A 48 29.35 27.27 -4.87
CA GLN A 48 29.68 28.60 -4.39
C GLN A 48 28.41 29.46 -4.27
N PRO A 49 28.34 30.40 -3.31
CA PRO A 49 27.20 31.32 -3.18
C PRO A 49 26.92 32.04 -4.52
N GLY A 50 25.71 31.89 -5.06
CA GLY A 50 25.27 32.52 -6.31
C GLY A 50 25.36 31.66 -7.58
N GLU A 51 26.03 30.52 -7.58
CA GLU A 51 26.07 29.59 -8.72
C GLU A 51 24.97 28.52 -8.66
N CYS A 52 24.67 27.89 -9.79
CA CYS A 52 23.68 26.80 -9.84
C CYS A 52 24.22 25.54 -9.13
N CYS A 53 23.34 24.83 -8.42
CA CYS A 53 23.65 23.61 -7.68
C CYS A 53 24.01 22.42 -8.59
N CYS A 54 23.77 22.54 -9.90
CA CYS A 54 23.96 21.51 -10.90
C CYS A 54 24.28 22.12 -12.28
N SER A 55 24.94 21.36 -13.15
CA SER A 55 25.01 21.67 -14.59
C SER A 55 23.64 21.47 -15.24
N LYS A 56 23.41 21.95 -16.47
CA LYS A 56 22.12 21.77 -17.17
C LYS A 56 21.68 20.31 -17.24
N VAL A 57 22.61 19.40 -17.53
CA VAL A 57 22.35 17.95 -17.61
C VAL A 57 21.99 17.37 -16.24
N GLU A 58 22.72 17.77 -15.20
CA GLU A 58 22.47 17.30 -13.83
C GLU A 58 21.15 17.85 -13.28
N CYS A 59 20.79 19.09 -13.60
CA CYS A 59 19.49 19.66 -13.25
C CYS A 59 18.34 18.93 -13.97
N GLY A 60 18.52 18.60 -15.25
CA GLY A 60 17.55 17.78 -16.00
C GLY A 60 17.42 16.36 -15.42
N SER A 61 18.53 15.74 -15.04
CA SER A 61 18.56 14.41 -14.42
C SER A 61 17.88 14.41 -13.05
N PHE A 62 18.07 15.46 -12.24
CA PHE A 62 17.39 15.64 -10.97
C PHE A 62 15.87 15.86 -11.14
N GLY A 63 15.47 16.64 -12.15
CA GLY A 63 14.06 16.79 -12.51
C GLY A 63 13.41 15.46 -12.93
N LEU A 64 14.12 14.66 -13.74
CA LEU A 64 13.68 13.33 -14.13
C LEU A 64 13.57 12.37 -12.94
N LEU A 65 14.52 12.43 -12.00
CA LEU A 65 14.49 11.67 -10.75
C LEU A 65 13.23 11.99 -9.93
N ILE A 66 12.90 13.27 -9.77
CA ILE A 66 11.69 13.72 -9.06
C ILE A 66 10.42 13.21 -9.76
N LEU A 67 10.33 13.37 -11.08
CA LEU A 67 9.19 12.88 -11.86
C LEU A 67 9.02 11.36 -11.70
N THR A 68 10.13 10.63 -11.80
CA THR A 68 10.15 9.17 -11.65
C THR A 68 9.75 8.74 -10.25
N PHE A 69 10.19 9.46 -9.22
CA PHE A 69 9.77 9.23 -7.83
C PHE A 69 8.25 9.33 -7.69
N PHE A 70 7.63 10.40 -8.20
CA PHE A 70 6.18 10.56 -8.08
C PHE A 70 5.39 9.52 -8.88
N LEU A 71 5.80 9.21 -10.12
CA LEU A 71 5.11 8.20 -10.92
C LEU A 71 5.24 6.79 -10.32
N SER A 72 6.44 6.41 -9.86
CA SER A 72 6.64 5.12 -9.21
C SER A 72 5.95 5.04 -7.84
N PHE A 73 5.86 6.15 -7.09
CA PHE A 73 5.06 6.24 -5.87
C PHE A 73 3.58 5.99 -6.14
N VAL A 74 3.00 6.68 -7.15
CA VAL A 74 1.59 6.51 -7.53
C VAL A 74 1.32 5.07 -7.96
N PHE A 75 2.20 4.49 -8.78
CA PHE A 75 2.07 3.09 -9.21
C PHE A 75 2.16 2.12 -8.03
N LEU A 76 3.17 2.26 -7.17
CA LEU A 76 3.34 1.39 -6.00
C LEU A 76 2.15 1.51 -5.05
N TYR A 77 1.67 2.73 -4.78
CA TYR A 77 0.50 2.97 -3.95
C TYR A 77 -0.74 2.29 -4.55
N PHE A 78 -1.03 2.53 -5.84
CA PHE A 78 -2.13 1.87 -6.54
C PHE A 78 -2.05 0.34 -6.43
N TRP A 79 -0.89 -0.23 -6.77
CA TRP A 79 -0.72 -1.68 -6.76
C TRP A 79 -0.82 -2.25 -5.35
N SER A 80 -0.36 -1.53 -4.33
CA SER A 80 -0.48 -1.94 -2.92
C SER A 80 -1.93 -1.95 -2.45
N GLU A 81 -2.76 -0.99 -2.89
CA GLU A 81 -4.18 -0.93 -2.53
C GLU A 81 -5.02 -1.94 -3.34
N ALA A 82 -4.56 -2.37 -4.52
CA ALA A 82 -5.21 -3.39 -5.36
C ALA A 82 -5.08 -4.84 -4.82
N GLN A 83 -4.58 -5.02 -3.59
CA GLN A 83 -4.47 -6.34 -2.94
C GLN A 83 -5.78 -7.12 -2.85
N ASN A 84 -6.93 -6.44 -2.91
CA ASN A 84 -8.23 -7.09 -2.95
C ASN A 84 -8.37 -8.03 -4.16
N ASP A 85 -7.72 -7.70 -5.26
CA ASP A 85 -7.92 -8.33 -6.56
C ASP A 85 -6.70 -9.15 -7.01
N TYR A 86 -5.65 -9.27 -6.17
CA TYR A 86 -4.42 -10.00 -6.52
C TYR A 86 -4.68 -11.44 -6.99
N ASN A 87 -5.61 -12.14 -6.34
CA ASN A 87 -6.01 -13.50 -6.74
C ASN A 87 -6.56 -13.52 -8.18
N ASP A 88 -7.38 -12.55 -8.57
CA ASP A 88 -7.97 -12.48 -9.91
C ASP A 88 -6.89 -12.15 -10.96
N PHE A 89 -5.93 -11.30 -10.61
CA PHE A 89 -4.76 -11.03 -11.44
C PHE A 89 -3.92 -12.30 -11.65
N ASP A 90 -3.69 -13.08 -10.60
CA ASP A 90 -2.90 -14.31 -10.68
C ASP A 90 -3.62 -15.39 -11.49
N TRP A 91 -4.94 -15.52 -11.36
CA TRP A 91 -5.75 -16.40 -12.20
C TRP A 91 -5.78 -15.98 -13.67
N PHE A 92 -5.84 -14.69 -13.95
CA PHE A 92 -5.72 -14.18 -15.31
C PHE A 92 -4.38 -14.59 -15.93
N ASN A 93 -3.27 -14.44 -15.20
CA ASN A 93 -1.96 -14.87 -15.69
C ASN A 93 -1.85 -16.39 -15.83
N PHE A 94 -2.43 -17.16 -14.89
CA PHE A 94 -2.52 -18.62 -14.99
C PHE A 94 -3.22 -19.06 -16.28
N GLY A 95 -4.37 -18.45 -16.62
CA GLY A 95 -5.12 -18.77 -17.82
C GLY A 95 -4.35 -18.51 -19.12
N ASN A 96 -3.48 -17.49 -19.13
CA ASN A 96 -2.68 -17.11 -20.29
C ASN A 96 -1.35 -17.88 -20.40
N LEU A 97 -0.69 -18.16 -19.27
CA LEU A 97 0.64 -18.77 -19.23
C LEU A 97 0.60 -20.29 -19.04
N GLY A 98 -0.50 -20.83 -18.53
CA GLY A 98 -0.70 -22.27 -18.32
C GLY A 98 -0.04 -22.85 -17.06
N PHE A 99 0.57 -22.02 -16.21
CA PHE A 99 1.14 -22.44 -14.93
C PHE A 99 0.84 -21.45 -13.81
N TRP A 100 0.71 -21.97 -12.59
CA TRP A 100 0.36 -21.16 -11.42
C TRP A 100 1.59 -20.53 -10.81
N PHE A 101 1.53 -19.22 -10.57
CA PHE A 101 2.58 -18.45 -9.91
C PHE A 101 1.99 -17.14 -9.35
N PRO A 102 2.41 -16.65 -8.16
CA PRO A 102 1.89 -15.43 -7.55
C PRO A 102 2.50 -14.18 -8.23
N TRP A 103 2.08 -13.91 -9.46
CA TRP A 103 2.57 -12.79 -10.27
C TRP A 103 2.30 -11.43 -9.63
N SER A 104 1.21 -11.33 -8.88
CA SER A 104 0.82 -10.12 -8.16
C SER A 104 1.87 -9.68 -7.13
N LEU A 105 2.41 -10.64 -6.38
CA LEU A 105 3.49 -10.42 -5.41
C LEU A 105 4.81 -10.09 -6.11
N VAL A 106 5.12 -10.71 -7.24
CA VAL A 106 6.32 -10.37 -8.02
C VAL A 106 6.23 -8.93 -8.52
N LEU A 107 5.08 -8.51 -9.05
CA LEU A 107 4.87 -7.14 -9.49
C LEU A 107 5.04 -6.15 -8.32
N LEU A 108 4.50 -6.48 -7.15
CA LEU A 108 4.65 -5.67 -5.94
C LEU A 108 6.12 -5.56 -5.50
N ILE A 109 6.85 -6.67 -5.44
CA ILE A 109 8.27 -6.70 -5.03
C ILE A 109 9.13 -5.89 -6.00
N VAL A 110 8.93 -6.05 -7.31
CA VAL A 110 9.67 -5.29 -8.33
C VAL A 110 9.36 -3.80 -8.20
N ALA A 111 8.09 -3.43 -8.08
CA ALA A 111 7.67 -2.04 -7.90
C ALA A 111 8.30 -1.41 -6.63
N ALA A 112 8.25 -2.14 -5.50
CA ALA A 112 8.80 -1.70 -4.23
C ALA A 112 10.32 -1.54 -4.28
N ALA A 113 11.03 -2.48 -4.90
CA ALA A 113 12.49 -2.41 -5.07
C ALA A 113 12.90 -1.21 -5.93
N LEU A 114 12.23 -1.00 -7.06
CA LEU A 114 12.48 0.14 -7.95
C LEU A 114 12.16 1.47 -7.27
N PHE A 115 11.02 1.57 -6.58
CA PHE A 115 10.64 2.76 -5.82
C PHE A 115 11.63 3.05 -4.69
N THR A 116 12.06 2.02 -3.95
CA THR A 116 13.06 2.16 -2.87
C THR A 116 14.37 2.70 -3.42
N TYR A 117 14.84 2.15 -4.54
CA TYR A 117 16.05 2.61 -5.20
C TYR A 117 15.97 4.10 -5.61
N ILE A 118 14.86 4.52 -6.23
CA ILE A 118 14.63 5.91 -6.64
C ILE A 118 14.51 6.84 -5.42
N SER A 119 13.82 6.40 -4.37
CA SER A 119 13.68 7.13 -3.11
C SER A 119 15.02 7.36 -2.44
N LEU A 120 15.87 6.33 -2.36
CA LEU A 120 17.22 6.44 -1.81
C LEU A 120 18.07 7.43 -2.61
N LEU A 121 18.03 7.40 -3.94
CA LEU A 121 18.73 8.37 -4.78
C LEU A 121 18.24 9.80 -4.55
N LEU A 122 16.92 9.99 -4.40
CA LEU A 122 16.34 11.30 -4.12
C LEU A 122 16.77 11.82 -2.75
N VAL A 123 16.74 10.98 -1.72
CA VAL A 123 17.23 11.32 -0.37
C VAL A 123 18.71 11.68 -0.41
N LEU A 124 19.55 10.90 -1.09
CA LEU A 124 20.97 11.22 -1.27
C LEU A 124 21.17 12.59 -1.94
N ALA A 125 20.39 12.90 -2.99
CA ALA A 125 20.43 14.19 -3.65
C ALA A 125 20.05 15.33 -2.69
N VAL A 126 18.97 15.18 -1.92
CA VAL A 126 18.51 16.17 -0.93
C VAL A 126 19.53 16.36 0.19
N CYS A 127 20.17 15.30 0.67
CA CYS A 127 21.26 15.38 1.66
C CYS A 127 22.48 16.12 1.09
N LEU A 128 22.89 15.81 -0.14
CA LEU A 128 24.01 16.50 -0.80
C LEU A 128 23.72 18.00 -1.01
N LEU A 129 22.48 18.33 -1.40
CA LEU A 129 22.01 19.71 -1.48
C LEU A 129 22.01 20.39 -0.10
N SER A 130 21.57 19.69 0.96
CA SER A 130 21.60 20.18 2.34
C SER A 130 23.02 20.47 2.84
N GLU A 131 24.02 19.77 2.30
CA GLU A 131 25.44 19.99 2.56
C GLU A 131 26.10 20.99 1.58
N GLY A 132 25.32 21.61 0.69
CA GLY A 132 25.79 22.57 -0.30
C GLY A 132 26.76 21.99 -1.33
N GLN A 133 26.68 20.69 -1.62
CA GLN A 133 27.45 20.05 -2.69
C GLN A 133 26.76 20.24 -4.04
N ARG A 134 27.54 20.28 -5.12
CA ARG A 134 26.99 20.18 -6.47
C ARG A 134 26.57 18.73 -6.74
N LEU A 135 25.40 18.56 -7.36
CA LEU A 135 24.94 17.23 -7.77
C LEU A 135 25.74 16.74 -8.98
N TYR A 136 26.18 15.49 -8.89
CA TYR A 136 26.77 14.74 -9.99
C TYR A 136 26.24 13.31 -9.93
N LEU A 137 25.30 12.99 -10.82
CA LEU A 137 24.67 11.68 -10.88
C LEU A 137 25.44 10.79 -11.85
N HIS A 138 25.88 9.63 -11.36
CA HIS A 138 26.60 8.65 -12.18
C HIS A 138 25.70 8.12 -13.31
N TRP A 139 26.30 7.72 -14.44
CA TRP A 139 25.56 7.30 -15.63
C TRP A 139 24.71 6.05 -15.37
N SER A 140 25.18 5.12 -14.53
CA SER A 140 24.40 3.93 -14.15
C SER A 140 23.09 4.31 -13.44
N HIS A 141 23.11 5.34 -12.58
CA HIS A 141 21.91 5.80 -11.92
C HIS A 141 20.96 6.51 -12.88
N LYS A 142 21.49 7.27 -13.86
CA LYS A 142 20.68 7.84 -14.95
C LYS A 142 19.95 6.74 -15.73
N SER A 143 20.65 5.65 -16.06
CA SER A 143 20.03 4.47 -16.68
C SER A 143 18.97 3.85 -15.78
N GLY A 144 19.26 3.67 -14.48
CA GLY A 144 18.29 3.14 -13.52
C GLY A 144 17.01 3.99 -13.40
N ILE A 145 17.13 5.32 -13.42
CA ILE A 145 15.97 6.23 -13.44
C ILE A 145 15.11 5.98 -14.68
N VAL A 146 15.72 5.91 -15.86
CA VAL A 146 15.00 5.67 -17.12
C VAL A 146 14.31 4.30 -17.10
N VAL A 147 14.96 3.26 -16.60
CA VAL A 147 14.37 1.91 -16.46
C VAL A 147 13.18 1.94 -15.52
N THR A 148 13.30 2.54 -14.33
CA THR A 148 12.17 2.64 -13.39
C THR A 148 11.01 3.44 -13.97
N LEU A 149 11.30 4.53 -14.68
CA LEU A 149 10.28 5.35 -15.33
C LEU A 149 9.56 4.56 -16.42
N ALA A 150 10.30 3.90 -17.31
CA ALA A 150 9.73 3.07 -18.37
C ALA A 150 8.86 1.95 -17.79
N PHE A 151 9.35 1.24 -16.77
CA PHE A 151 8.57 0.22 -16.06
C PHE A 151 7.26 0.79 -15.50
N SER A 152 7.33 1.91 -14.75
CA SER A 152 6.15 2.51 -14.12
C SER A 152 5.11 2.94 -15.16
N VAL A 153 5.55 3.56 -16.26
CA VAL A 153 4.65 4.00 -17.34
C VAL A 153 4.05 2.80 -18.07
N THR A 154 4.87 1.82 -18.47
CA THR A 154 4.40 0.64 -19.20
C THR A 154 3.48 -0.23 -18.35
N ALA A 155 3.83 -0.50 -17.09
CA ALA A 155 2.98 -1.28 -16.19
C ALA A 155 1.64 -0.56 -15.94
N THR A 156 1.66 0.76 -15.73
CA THR A 156 0.43 1.56 -15.60
C THR A 156 -0.43 1.51 -16.86
N ALA A 157 0.18 1.60 -18.04
CA ALA A 157 -0.54 1.52 -19.31
C ALA A 157 -1.20 0.15 -19.52
N ILE A 158 -0.47 -0.94 -19.27
CA ILE A 158 -0.98 -2.31 -19.39
C ILE A 158 -2.13 -2.54 -18.41
N LEU A 159 -1.97 -2.17 -17.14
CA LEU A 159 -3.04 -2.30 -16.15
C LEU A 159 -4.25 -1.42 -16.47
N SER A 160 -4.04 -0.24 -17.06
CA SER A 160 -5.15 0.61 -17.50
C SER A 160 -5.95 0.00 -18.64
N ASP A 161 -5.30 -0.72 -19.55
CA ASP A 161 -5.95 -1.38 -20.68
C ASP A 161 -6.69 -2.65 -20.24
N LEU A 162 -6.02 -3.51 -19.49
CA LEU A 162 -6.58 -4.79 -19.05
C LEU A 162 -7.59 -4.62 -17.91
N TRP A 163 -7.32 -3.71 -16.97
CA TRP A 163 -7.94 -3.64 -15.64
C TRP A 163 -8.43 -2.24 -15.28
N SER A 164 -9.01 -1.53 -16.27
CA SER A 164 -9.48 -0.15 -16.11
C SER A 164 -10.45 0.08 -14.93
N LYS A 165 -11.25 -0.93 -14.58
CA LYS A 165 -12.23 -0.86 -13.48
C LYS A 165 -11.56 -0.69 -12.10
N GLU A 166 -10.35 -1.22 -11.92
CA GLU A 166 -9.65 -1.20 -10.63
C GLU A 166 -9.02 0.15 -10.30
N TRP A 167 -8.98 1.11 -11.23
CA TRP A 167 -8.68 2.50 -10.89
C TRP A 167 -9.66 3.10 -9.88
N LYS A 168 -10.87 2.52 -9.76
CA LYS A 168 -11.80 2.89 -8.69
C LYS A 168 -11.28 2.50 -7.31
N THR A 169 -10.50 1.43 -7.18
CA THR A 169 -9.86 1.00 -5.93
C THR A 169 -8.92 2.08 -5.42
N LEU A 170 -8.18 2.76 -6.31
CA LEU A 170 -7.39 3.93 -5.95
C LEU A 170 -8.26 5.04 -5.34
N LEU A 171 -9.36 5.41 -6.00
CA LEU A 171 -10.26 6.47 -5.52
C LEU A 171 -10.94 6.10 -4.19
N LEU A 172 -11.32 4.84 -4.02
CA LEU A 172 -11.88 4.33 -2.77
C LEU A 172 -10.85 4.33 -1.64
N SER A 173 -9.61 3.91 -1.91
CA SER A 173 -8.52 3.96 -0.92
C SER A 173 -8.29 5.39 -0.42
N LEU A 174 -8.33 6.39 -1.31
CA LEU A 174 -8.17 7.79 -0.95
C LEU A 174 -9.28 8.31 -0.04
N GLN A 175 -10.50 7.75 -0.08
CA GLN A 175 -11.55 8.11 0.88
C GLN A 175 -11.19 7.69 2.31
N VAL A 176 -10.17 6.86 2.50
CA VAL A 176 -9.73 6.37 3.81
C VAL A 176 -8.34 6.92 4.15
N THR A 177 -7.42 6.87 3.19
CA THR A 177 -6.00 7.19 3.41
C THR A 177 -5.67 8.67 3.26
N ALA A 178 -6.49 9.47 2.57
CA ALA A 178 -6.17 10.86 2.27
C ALA A 178 -5.83 11.72 3.50
N PRO A 179 -6.55 11.64 4.65
CA PRO A 179 -6.18 12.38 5.84
C PRO A 179 -4.76 12.07 6.32
N TYR A 180 -4.33 10.81 6.25
CA TYR A 180 -2.99 10.38 6.66
C TYR A 180 -1.92 10.76 5.62
N LEU A 181 -2.24 10.66 4.33
CA LEU A 181 -1.37 11.13 3.26
C LEU A 181 -1.14 12.64 3.33
N HIS A 182 -2.14 13.42 3.76
CA HIS A 182 -1.99 14.85 4.03
C HIS A 182 -0.98 15.11 5.15
N VAL A 183 -1.12 14.43 6.29
CA VAL A 183 -0.17 14.54 7.42
C VAL A 183 1.25 14.22 6.95
N ALA A 184 1.42 13.15 6.17
CA ALA A 184 2.71 12.76 5.60
C ALA A 184 3.27 13.83 4.65
N ALA A 185 2.45 14.39 3.75
CA ALA A 185 2.84 15.41 2.79
C ALA A 185 3.27 16.72 3.47
N VAL A 186 2.52 17.19 4.47
CA VAL A 186 2.85 18.39 5.24
C VAL A 186 4.11 18.18 6.08
N SER A 187 4.26 17.01 6.70
CA SER A 187 5.48 16.64 7.43
C SER A 187 6.71 16.62 6.51
N LEU A 188 6.56 16.11 5.29
CA LEU A 188 7.62 16.14 4.27
C LEU A 188 7.99 17.57 3.89
N MET A 189 7.01 18.48 3.74
CA MET A 189 7.30 19.90 3.48
C MET A 189 8.07 20.56 4.63
N ALA A 190 7.75 20.21 5.88
CA ALA A 190 8.51 20.69 7.04
C ALA A 190 9.97 20.21 6.98
N ILE A 191 10.23 18.95 6.62
CA ILE A 191 11.59 18.41 6.44
C ILE A 191 12.32 19.10 5.28
N LEU A 192 11.66 19.26 4.12
CA LEU A 192 12.22 19.91 2.93
C LEU A 192 12.48 21.40 3.14
N SER A 193 11.87 22.04 4.14
CA SER A 193 12.13 23.43 4.46
C SER A 193 13.60 23.69 4.84
N TRP A 194 14.31 22.70 5.38
CA TRP A 194 15.73 22.83 5.73
C TRP A 194 16.65 23.09 4.53
N PRO A 195 16.73 22.19 3.51
CA PRO A 195 17.52 22.47 2.31
C PRO A 195 17.03 23.71 1.56
N ILE A 196 15.73 24.01 1.58
CA ILE A 196 15.15 25.16 0.90
C ILE A 196 15.58 26.47 1.58
N ALA A 197 15.47 26.57 2.90
CA ALA A 197 15.93 27.73 3.67
C ALA A 197 17.43 27.95 3.46
N LEU A 198 18.23 26.89 3.49
CA LEU A 198 19.65 26.97 3.21
C LEU A 198 19.95 27.59 1.83
N HIS A 199 19.31 27.10 0.78
CA HIS A 199 19.52 27.61 -0.57
C HIS A 199 19.02 29.03 -0.72
N PHE A 200 17.87 29.34 -0.14
CA PHE A 200 17.29 30.68 -0.14
C PHE A 200 18.29 31.72 0.36
N PHE A 201 18.93 31.50 1.52
CA PHE A 201 19.89 32.46 2.08
C PHE A 201 21.24 32.51 1.35
N ARG A 202 21.66 31.45 0.67
CA ARG A 202 22.93 31.39 -0.09
C ARG A 202 22.84 31.88 -1.53
N MET A 203 21.64 32.08 -2.05
CA MET A 203 21.43 32.53 -3.43
C MET A 203 21.65 34.04 -3.59
N ASN A 204 22.42 34.44 -4.60
CA ASN A 204 22.69 35.86 -4.86
C ASN A 204 21.61 36.54 -5.73
N LYS A 205 20.87 35.76 -6.55
CA LYS A 205 19.86 36.30 -7.47
C LYS A 205 18.47 36.35 -6.84
N LYS A 206 17.96 37.55 -6.61
CA LYS A 206 16.62 37.82 -6.04
C LYS A 206 15.48 37.12 -6.79
N VAL A 207 15.52 37.15 -8.12
CA VAL A 207 14.49 36.48 -8.96
C VAL A 207 14.39 34.99 -8.65
N ARG A 208 15.52 34.30 -8.54
CA ARG A 208 15.54 32.86 -8.20
C ARG A 208 15.10 32.62 -6.75
N GLN A 209 15.47 33.50 -5.82
CA GLN A 209 15.05 33.40 -4.41
C GLN A 209 13.52 33.45 -4.31
N VAL A 210 12.91 34.42 -4.97
CA VAL A 210 11.44 34.57 -5.01
C VAL A 210 10.80 33.38 -5.72
N ALA A 211 11.37 32.89 -6.82
CA ALA A 211 10.82 31.74 -7.54
C ALA A 211 10.80 30.46 -6.70
N VAL A 212 11.92 30.11 -6.05
CA VAL A 212 12.01 28.88 -5.23
C VAL A 212 11.13 28.98 -3.99
N LEU A 213 11.16 30.11 -3.27
CA LEU A 213 10.32 30.31 -2.10
C LEU A 213 8.84 30.36 -2.47
N GLY A 214 8.50 31.05 -3.56
CA GLY A 214 7.13 31.13 -4.08
C GLY A 214 6.57 29.76 -4.44
N LEU A 215 7.35 28.91 -5.12
CA LEU A 215 6.94 27.54 -5.43
C LEU A 215 6.73 26.72 -4.14
N PHE A 216 7.66 26.77 -3.19
CA PHE A 216 7.53 26.07 -1.91
C PHE A 216 6.29 26.50 -1.13
N LEU A 217 6.07 27.81 -0.98
CA LEU A 217 4.91 28.35 -0.28
C LEU A 217 3.60 28.05 -1.02
N SER A 218 3.61 28.04 -2.37
CA SER A 218 2.44 27.66 -3.16
C SER A 218 2.05 26.22 -2.89
N VAL A 219 3.01 25.28 -2.92
CA VAL A 219 2.74 23.85 -2.65
C VAL A 219 2.27 23.67 -1.20
N LEU A 220 2.92 24.32 -0.24
CA LEU A 220 2.55 24.25 1.18
C LEU A 220 1.13 24.79 1.43
N PHE A 221 0.82 25.95 0.85
CA PHE A 221 -0.51 26.55 0.97
C PHE A 221 -1.58 25.68 0.33
N SER A 222 -1.31 25.12 -0.86
CA SER A 222 -2.21 24.15 -1.48
C SER A 222 -2.45 22.95 -0.56
N LEU A 223 -1.41 22.39 0.07
CA LEU A 223 -1.53 21.28 1.01
C LEU A 223 -2.42 21.63 2.21
N TYR A 224 -2.22 22.80 2.85
CA TYR A 224 -3.09 23.27 3.95
C TYR A 224 -4.56 23.43 3.57
N LEU A 225 -4.86 23.63 2.28
CA LEU A 225 -6.24 23.71 1.79
C LEU A 225 -6.82 22.35 1.38
N VAL A 226 -6.01 21.29 1.17
CA VAL A 226 -6.52 19.98 0.71
C VAL A 226 -7.59 19.41 1.66
N PRO A 227 -7.44 19.47 3.00
CA PRO A 227 -8.45 18.93 3.91
C PRO A 227 -9.87 19.49 3.73
N LEU A 228 -10.03 20.69 3.15
CA LEU A 228 -11.34 21.27 2.80
C LEU A 228 -12.06 20.52 1.67
N GLY A 229 -11.31 19.85 0.79
CA GLY A 229 -11.83 19.09 -0.35
C GLY A 229 -11.86 17.58 -0.13
N MET A 230 -11.41 17.09 1.03
CA MET A 230 -11.41 15.66 1.33
C MET A 230 -12.80 15.20 1.76
N TYR A 231 -13.19 14.03 1.27
CA TYR A 231 -14.41 13.35 1.66
C TYR A 231 -14.08 11.90 2.07
N SER A 232 -14.55 11.51 3.25
CA SER A 232 -14.44 10.15 3.77
C SER A 232 -15.77 9.71 4.38
N PRO A 233 -16.33 8.56 3.97
CA PRO A 233 -17.45 7.96 4.67
C PRO A 233 -17.15 7.61 6.14
N CYS A 234 -15.87 7.47 6.50
CA CYS A 234 -15.40 7.11 7.84
C CYS A 234 -15.14 8.32 8.76
N ILE A 235 -15.26 9.55 8.27
CA ILE A 235 -15.38 10.73 9.13
C ILE A 235 -16.86 10.89 9.48
N LYS A 236 -17.23 10.58 10.73
CA LYS A 236 -18.62 10.48 11.17
C LYS A 236 -18.82 11.02 12.59
N GLU A 237 -19.99 11.60 12.83
CA GLU A 237 -20.40 11.95 14.19
C GLU A 237 -20.49 10.72 15.09
N ALA A 238 -20.13 10.89 16.36
CA ALA A 238 -20.15 9.82 17.34
C ALA A 238 -21.56 9.20 17.45
N GLY A 239 -21.63 7.86 17.47
CA GLY A 239 -22.89 7.13 17.57
C GLY A 239 -23.70 7.02 16.27
N THR A 240 -23.22 7.56 15.14
CA THR A 240 -23.92 7.46 13.82
C THR A 240 -23.43 6.29 12.94
N LEU A 241 -22.52 5.48 13.45
CA LEU A 241 -22.10 4.25 12.79
C LEU A 241 -23.21 3.20 12.92
N GLY A 242 -23.66 2.67 11.78
CA GLY A 242 -24.62 1.56 11.75
C GLY A 242 -23.98 0.24 12.18
N PRO A 243 -24.75 -0.86 12.22
CA PRO A 243 -24.21 -2.19 12.49
C PRO A 243 -23.15 -2.58 11.45
N ALA A 244 -22.27 -3.51 11.82
CA ALA A 244 -21.30 -4.08 10.89
C ALA A 244 -22.02 -4.78 9.72
N PRO A 245 -21.50 -4.66 8.48
CA PRO A 245 -22.04 -5.41 7.35
C PRO A 245 -21.92 -6.90 7.62
N THR A 246 -23.01 -7.63 7.36
CA THR A 246 -23.01 -9.09 7.47
C THR A 246 -22.08 -9.70 6.41
N LEU A 247 -21.51 -10.87 6.70
CA LEU A 247 -20.54 -11.51 5.81
C LEU A 247 -21.19 -12.66 5.05
N ILE A 248 -21.05 -12.64 3.73
CA ILE A 248 -21.44 -13.71 2.82
C ILE A 248 -20.16 -14.37 2.29
N GLY A 249 -20.06 -15.68 2.40
CA GLY A 249 -18.90 -16.42 1.93
C GLY A 249 -18.87 -16.59 0.42
N HIS A 250 -17.95 -15.90 -0.26
CA HIS A 250 -17.78 -16.00 -1.71
C HIS A 250 -17.28 -17.40 -2.06
N ARG A 251 -18.09 -18.21 -2.76
CA ARG A 251 -17.79 -19.63 -3.02
C ARG A 251 -17.48 -20.44 -1.75
N GLY A 252 -18.08 -20.04 -0.63
CA GLY A 252 -17.77 -20.49 0.72
C GLY A 252 -16.64 -19.67 1.38
N ALA A 253 -15.59 -20.34 1.85
CA ALA A 253 -14.41 -19.73 2.47
C ALA A 253 -13.12 -20.14 1.71
N PRO A 254 -12.87 -19.59 0.52
CA PRO A 254 -11.82 -20.04 -0.40
C PRO A 254 -10.40 -19.79 0.11
N MET A 255 -10.23 -18.94 1.13
CA MET A 255 -8.95 -18.81 1.85
C MET A 255 -8.71 -19.94 2.87
N LEU A 256 -9.72 -20.73 3.23
CA LEU A 256 -9.64 -21.80 4.24
C LEU A 256 -9.83 -23.20 3.63
N ALA A 257 -10.45 -23.30 2.47
CA ALA A 257 -10.80 -24.55 1.82
C ALA A 257 -10.93 -24.35 0.29
N PRO A 258 -10.90 -25.42 -0.51
CA PRO A 258 -11.07 -25.32 -1.96
C PRO A 258 -12.44 -24.70 -2.32
N GLU A 259 -12.46 -23.65 -3.14
CA GLU A 259 -13.69 -22.92 -3.49
C GLU A 259 -14.80 -23.83 -4.07
N ASN A 260 -16.07 -23.47 -3.87
CA ASN A 260 -17.22 -24.22 -4.38
C ASN A 260 -17.21 -25.72 -4.00
N THR A 261 -16.83 -26.03 -2.75
CA THR A 261 -16.90 -27.39 -2.16
C THR A 261 -17.70 -27.38 -0.86
N VAL A 262 -18.22 -28.54 -0.44
CA VAL A 262 -18.96 -28.66 0.83
C VAL A 262 -18.11 -28.17 2.01
N MET A 263 -16.83 -28.55 2.05
CA MET A 263 -15.90 -28.08 3.07
C MET A 263 -15.80 -26.55 3.09
N SER A 264 -15.75 -25.89 1.93
CA SER A 264 -15.68 -24.42 1.85
C SER A 264 -16.90 -23.75 2.46
N PHE A 265 -18.09 -24.30 2.22
CA PHE A 265 -19.32 -23.78 2.81
C PHE A 265 -19.39 -24.03 4.32
N GLU A 266 -18.99 -25.21 4.78
CA GLU A 266 -18.90 -25.53 6.21
C GLU A 266 -17.93 -24.56 6.92
N LYS A 267 -16.75 -24.32 6.34
CA LYS A 267 -15.77 -23.36 6.87
C LYS A 267 -16.31 -21.93 6.89
N ALA A 268 -17.12 -21.53 5.91
CA ALA A 268 -17.77 -20.23 5.93
C ALA A 268 -18.77 -20.10 7.09
N VAL A 269 -19.55 -21.14 7.36
CA VAL A 269 -20.48 -21.21 8.50
C VAL A 269 -19.71 -21.19 9.83
N GLU A 270 -18.65 -21.98 9.95
CA GLU A 270 -17.77 -22.04 11.14
C GLU A 270 -17.13 -20.67 11.43
N ALA A 271 -16.74 -19.93 10.39
CA ALA A 271 -16.17 -18.58 10.50
C ALA A 271 -17.22 -17.49 10.79
N GLY A 272 -18.49 -17.85 10.98
CA GLY A 272 -19.56 -16.92 11.33
C GLY A 272 -20.24 -16.23 10.14
N GLY A 273 -20.04 -16.73 8.91
CA GLY A 273 -20.73 -16.22 7.72
C GLY A 273 -22.25 -16.33 7.85
N GLU A 274 -22.98 -15.27 7.53
CA GLU A 274 -24.44 -15.18 7.60
C GLU A 274 -25.11 -15.57 6.28
N GLY A 275 -24.34 -15.60 5.20
CA GLY A 275 -24.77 -16.14 3.92
C GLY A 275 -23.65 -16.91 3.22
N LEU A 276 -24.04 -17.67 2.22
CA LEU A 276 -23.15 -18.41 1.33
C LEU A 276 -23.44 -18.00 -0.10
N GLU A 277 -22.39 -17.73 -0.85
CA GLU A 277 -22.45 -17.39 -2.26
C GLU A 277 -21.78 -18.48 -3.10
N THR A 278 -22.29 -18.75 -4.30
CA THR A 278 -21.72 -19.75 -5.23
C THR A 278 -22.16 -19.50 -6.68
N ASP A 279 -21.62 -20.30 -7.59
CA ASP A 279 -21.94 -20.27 -9.01
C ASP A 279 -22.59 -21.59 -9.42
N VAL A 280 -23.76 -21.52 -10.05
CA VAL A 280 -24.56 -22.68 -10.44
C VAL A 280 -24.60 -22.82 -11.96
N THR A 281 -24.42 -24.04 -12.44
CA THR A 281 -24.78 -24.43 -13.80
C THR A 281 -25.44 -25.82 -13.78
N ILE A 282 -25.75 -26.40 -14.94
CA ILE A 282 -26.48 -27.67 -15.04
C ILE A 282 -25.68 -28.65 -15.88
N SER A 283 -25.59 -29.90 -15.43
CA SER A 283 -24.92 -30.99 -16.15
C SER A 283 -25.70 -31.40 -17.41
N PHE A 284 -25.05 -32.15 -18.28
CA PHE A 284 -25.63 -32.60 -19.54
C PHE A 284 -26.92 -33.42 -19.37
N ASP A 285 -27.02 -34.13 -18.25
CA ASP A 285 -28.15 -34.95 -17.81
C ASP A 285 -29.10 -34.25 -16.81
N GLY A 286 -28.96 -32.93 -16.63
CA GLY A 286 -29.98 -32.11 -15.98
C GLY A 286 -29.83 -31.91 -14.47
N VAL A 287 -28.66 -32.18 -13.89
CA VAL A 287 -28.38 -31.98 -12.46
C VAL A 287 -27.72 -30.63 -12.24
N PRO A 288 -28.35 -29.69 -11.49
CA PRO A 288 -27.69 -28.45 -11.10
C PRO A 288 -26.50 -28.71 -10.17
N PHE A 289 -25.35 -28.12 -10.49
CA PHE A 289 -24.09 -28.30 -9.75
C PHE A 289 -23.29 -27.00 -9.67
N LEU A 290 -22.30 -26.98 -8.78
CA LEU A 290 -21.52 -25.77 -8.52
C LEU A 290 -20.24 -25.72 -9.34
N MET A 291 -20.06 -24.64 -10.10
CA MET A 291 -18.85 -24.37 -10.85
C MET A 291 -18.84 -22.90 -11.28
N HIS A 292 -17.74 -22.20 -10.98
CA HIS A 292 -17.55 -20.81 -11.40
C HIS A 292 -17.09 -20.70 -12.86
N ASP A 293 -16.14 -21.55 -13.26
CA ASP A 293 -15.48 -21.44 -14.54
C ASP A 293 -16.31 -22.05 -15.66
N SER A 294 -16.10 -21.63 -16.91
CA SER A 294 -16.70 -22.32 -18.06
C SER A 294 -16.13 -23.73 -18.25
N THR A 295 -14.89 -23.99 -17.82
CA THR A 295 -14.24 -25.30 -17.95
C THR A 295 -13.81 -25.84 -16.59
N LEU A 296 -13.52 -27.14 -16.52
CA LEU A 296 -13.13 -27.82 -15.27
C LEU A 296 -11.61 -27.72 -14.97
N LYS A 297 -10.83 -27.02 -15.81
CA LYS A 297 -9.35 -27.06 -15.77
C LYS A 297 -8.74 -26.47 -14.51
N ARG A 298 -9.33 -25.39 -13.99
CA ARG A 298 -8.73 -24.63 -12.91
C ARG A 298 -8.87 -25.35 -11.57
N THR A 299 -10.07 -25.85 -11.28
CA THR A 299 -10.41 -26.32 -9.93
C THR A 299 -10.59 -27.82 -9.85
N THR A 300 -10.14 -28.59 -10.86
CA THR A 300 -10.26 -30.05 -10.83
C THR A 300 -9.07 -30.77 -11.48
N ASN A 301 -9.03 -32.10 -11.35
CA ASN A 301 -8.10 -32.99 -12.05
C ASN A 301 -8.60 -33.45 -13.44
N ILE A 302 -9.43 -32.66 -14.14
CA ILE A 302 -10.00 -33.00 -15.45
C ILE A 302 -8.96 -33.45 -16.49
N ALA A 303 -7.74 -32.92 -16.43
CA ALA A 303 -6.67 -33.26 -17.36
C ALA A 303 -6.16 -34.70 -17.19
N GLU A 304 -6.34 -35.28 -16.01
CA GLU A 304 -5.96 -36.66 -15.70
C GLU A 304 -7.09 -37.63 -16.04
N VAL A 305 -8.33 -37.28 -15.68
CA VAL A 305 -9.51 -38.15 -15.85
C VAL A 305 -10.06 -38.13 -17.28
N PHE A 306 -10.13 -36.95 -17.90
CA PHE A 306 -10.67 -36.76 -19.25
C PHE A 306 -9.77 -35.84 -20.11
N PRO A 307 -8.52 -36.26 -20.45
CA PRO A 307 -7.51 -35.42 -21.11
C PRO A 307 -7.99 -34.78 -22.43
N ASN A 308 -8.80 -35.49 -23.20
CA ASN A 308 -9.30 -35.03 -24.50
C ASN A 308 -10.50 -34.06 -24.41
N ARG A 309 -11.05 -33.83 -23.22
CA ARG A 309 -12.26 -33.02 -23.00
C ARG A 309 -12.03 -31.80 -22.13
N THR A 310 -10.79 -31.49 -21.79
CA THR A 310 -10.45 -30.39 -20.86
C THR A 310 -10.95 -29.01 -21.30
N HIS A 311 -11.12 -28.80 -22.61
CA HIS A 311 -11.58 -27.53 -23.20
C HIS A 311 -13.10 -27.43 -23.32
N LEU A 312 -13.83 -28.51 -23.06
CA LEU A 312 -15.28 -28.49 -23.10
C LEU A 312 -15.84 -27.68 -21.94
N ASP A 313 -17.01 -27.10 -22.18
CA ASP A 313 -17.76 -26.44 -21.12
C ASP A 313 -18.14 -27.44 -20.02
N ALA A 314 -18.09 -27.02 -18.76
CA ALA A 314 -18.36 -27.86 -17.59
C ALA A 314 -19.76 -28.46 -17.63
N SER A 315 -20.73 -27.75 -18.22
CA SER A 315 -22.10 -28.25 -18.42
C SER A 315 -22.21 -29.39 -19.45
N MET A 316 -21.19 -29.62 -20.29
CA MET A 316 -21.18 -30.67 -21.31
C MET A 316 -20.73 -32.05 -20.76
N PHE A 317 -20.72 -32.20 -19.43
CA PHE A 317 -20.43 -33.46 -18.75
C PHE A 317 -21.69 -33.93 -18.02
N THR A 318 -21.89 -35.23 -17.98
CA THR A 318 -22.97 -35.83 -17.15
C THR A 318 -22.59 -35.74 -15.67
N TRP A 319 -23.58 -35.80 -14.78
CA TRP A 319 -23.35 -35.78 -13.34
C TRP A 319 -22.42 -36.90 -12.88
N THR A 320 -22.59 -38.11 -13.45
CA THR A 320 -21.74 -39.26 -13.14
C THR A 320 -20.28 -39.05 -13.57
N GLU A 321 -20.03 -38.29 -14.64
CA GLU A 321 -18.66 -37.91 -15.04
C GLU A 321 -18.08 -36.86 -14.10
N LEU A 322 -18.86 -35.84 -13.73
CA LEU A 322 -18.45 -34.78 -12.81
C LEU A 322 -18.07 -35.33 -11.43
N GLN A 323 -18.80 -36.34 -10.94
CA GLN A 323 -18.52 -36.99 -9.65
C GLN A 323 -17.18 -37.76 -9.61
N GLN A 324 -16.57 -38.07 -10.76
CA GLN A 324 -15.26 -38.72 -10.81
C GLN A 324 -14.10 -37.75 -10.56
N LEU A 325 -14.38 -36.44 -10.60
CA LEU A 325 -13.35 -35.42 -10.50
C LEU A 325 -13.06 -35.04 -9.05
N ASN A 326 -11.77 -34.89 -8.76
CA ASN A 326 -11.29 -34.28 -7.54
C ASN A 326 -11.36 -32.75 -7.69
N ALA A 327 -11.99 -32.07 -6.74
CA ALA A 327 -12.13 -30.61 -6.72
C ALA A 327 -11.30 -29.93 -5.61
N GLY A 328 -10.34 -30.65 -5.04
CA GLY A 328 -9.66 -30.27 -3.80
C GLY A 328 -8.13 -30.18 -3.87
N ASP A 329 -7.47 -31.13 -4.55
CA ASP A 329 -6.01 -31.23 -4.59
C ASP A 329 -5.33 -30.01 -5.23
N TRP A 330 -6.02 -29.35 -6.17
CA TRP A 330 -5.53 -28.14 -6.82
C TRP A 330 -5.27 -27.01 -5.82
N PHE A 331 -6.10 -26.91 -4.77
CA PHE A 331 -6.01 -25.86 -3.76
C PHE A 331 -4.74 -26.02 -2.92
N LEU A 332 -4.42 -27.25 -2.51
CA LEU A 332 -3.21 -27.53 -1.72
C LEU A 332 -1.93 -27.43 -2.55
N SER A 333 -1.99 -27.81 -3.82
CA SER A 333 -0.82 -27.77 -4.72
C SER A 333 -0.49 -26.36 -5.20
N ARG A 334 -1.50 -25.52 -5.44
CA ARG A 334 -1.31 -24.15 -5.95
C ARG A 334 -1.22 -23.11 -4.85
N ASP A 335 -1.91 -23.33 -3.73
CA ASP A 335 -1.98 -22.39 -2.59
C ASP A 335 -2.35 -20.96 -3.03
N PRO A 336 -3.54 -20.75 -3.62
CA PRO A 336 -3.89 -19.50 -4.29
C PRO A 336 -3.87 -18.26 -3.39
N PHE A 337 -4.07 -18.47 -2.09
CA PHE A 337 -4.10 -17.41 -1.09
C PHE A 337 -2.91 -17.43 -0.13
N GLY A 338 -1.93 -18.33 -0.31
CA GLY A 338 -0.80 -18.48 0.61
C GLY A 338 -1.19 -19.00 2.00
N THR A 339 -2.34 -19.66 2.13
CA THR A 339 -2.95 -20.08 3.39
C THR A 339 -2.80 -21.57 3.68
N VAL A 340 -2.36 -22.40 2.72
CA VAL A 340 -2.24 -23.85 2.92
C VAL A 340 -1.33 -24.19 4.10
N SER A 341 -0.30 -23.37 4.33
CA SER A 341 0.62 -23.53 5.46
C SER A 341 -0.05 -23.45 6.84
N SER A 342 -1.16 -22.72 6.98
CA SER A 342 -1.89 -22.55 8.24
C SER A 342 -2.95 -23.64 8.51
N LEU A 343 -3.25 -24.48 7.52
CA LEU A 343 -4.25 -25.54 7.64
C LEU A 343 -3.76 -26.70 8.52
N SER A 344 -4.66 -27.21 9.36
CA SER A 344 -4.41 -28.40 10.18
C SER A 344 -4.23 -29.65 9.31
N ALA A 345 -3.61 -30.70 9.85
CA ALA A 345 -3.46 -31.97 9.12
C ALA A 345 -4.82 -32.59 8.73
N ALA A 346 -5.83 -32.44 9.59
CA ALA A 346 -7.19 -32.90 9.32
C ALA A 346 -7.84 -32.09 8.18
N ASP A 347 -7.74 -30.76 8.23
CA ASP A 347 -8.29 -29.89 7.18
C ASP A 347 -7.61 -30.16 5.84
N ARG A 348 -6.28 -30.40 5.82
CA ARG A 348 -5.57 -30.78 4.58
C ARG A 348 -6.09 -32.09 4.02
N SER A 349 -6.28 -33.11 4.87
CA SER A 349 -6.82 -34.40 4.43
C SER A 349 -8.26 -34.29 3.92
N GLN A 350 -9.09 -33.43 4.53
CA GLN A 350 -10.45 -33.15 4.07
C GLN A 350 -10.46 -32.39 2.74
N ALA A 351 -9.58 -31.40 2.60
CA ALA A 351 -9.43 -30.61 1.39
C ALA A 351 -9.02 -31.49 0.19
N GLN A 352 -8.13 -32.46 0.37
CA GLN A 352 -7.75 -33.42 -0.69
C GLN A 352 -8.93 -34.26 -1.17
N ASN A 353 -9.89 -34.54 -0.29
CA ASN A 353 -11.01 -35.43 -0.58
C ASN A 353 -12.32 -34.68 -0.92
N GLN A 354 -12.22 -33.51 -1.57
CA GLN A 354 -13.38 -32.78 -2.06
C GLN A 354 -13.75 -33.16 -3.50
N SER A 355 -15.05 -33.21 -3.78
CA SER A 355 -15.63 -33.38 -5.12
C SER A 355 -16.41 -32.13 -5.52
N ILE A 356 -16.80 -32.05 -6.80
CA ILE A 356 -17.75 -31.02 -7.27
C ILE A 356 -19.10 -31.28 -6.58
N PRO A 357 -19.67 -30.30 -5.85
CA PRO A 357 -20.95 -30.47 -5.17
C PRO A 357 -22.13 -30.22 -6.11
N SER A 358 -23.24 -30.91 -5.85
CA SER A 358 -24.53 -30.56 -6.45
C SER A 358 -25.13 -29.34 -5.76
N LEU A 359 -26.09 -28.68 -6.43
CA LEU A 359 -26.86 -27.60 -5.80
C LEU A 359 -27.57 -28.09 -4.53
N VAL A 360 -28.07 -29.33 -4.52
CA VAL A 360 -28.73 -29.93 -3.35
C VAL A 360 -27.81 -29.94 -2.15
N GLN A 361 -26.56 -30.41 -2.30
CA GLN A 361 -25.60 -30.47 -1.19
C GLN A 361 -25.31 -29.08 -0.61
N PHE A 362 -25.19 -28.07 -1.46
CA PHE A 362 -25.01 -26.68 -1.03
C PHE A 362 -26.23 -26.14 -0.27
N LEU A 363 -27.43 -26.34 -0.81
CA LEU A 363 -28.67 -25.90 -0.17
C LEU A 363 -28.90 -26.59 1.18
N GLU A 364 -28.54 -27.86 1.32
CA GLU A 364 -28.61 -28.57 2.60
C GLU A 364 -27.70 -27.96 3.66
N VAL A 365 -26.48 -27.56 3.30
CA VAL A 365 -25.56 -26.86 4.23
C VAL A 365 -26.21 -25.56 4.70
N ALA A 366 -26.74 -24.75 3.78
CA ALA A 366 -27.39 -23.48 4.10
C ALA A 366 -28.68 -23.66 4.93
N ALA A 367 -29.52 -24.64 4.59
CA ALA A 367 -30.77 -24.93 5.28
C ALA A 367 -30.51 -25.39 6.72
N ARG A 368 -29.57 -26.33 6.93
CA ARG A 368 -29.22 -26.85 8.26
C ARG A 368 -28.61 -25.78 9.17
N SER A 369 -27.90 -24.82 8.59
CA SER A 369 -27.23 -23.74 9.33
C SER A 369 -28.02 -22.43 9.38
N GLY A 370 -29.20 -22.38 8.74
CA GLY A 370 -30.06 -21.19 8.71
C GLY A 370 -29.44 -19.99 7.98
N ARG A 371 -28.60 -20.22 6.97
CA ARG A 371 -27.87 -19.15 6.25
C ARG A 371 -28.60 -18.70 5.00
N LEU A 372 -28.35 -17.46 4.61
CA LEU A 372 -28.80 -16.94 3.31
C LEU A 372 -27.99 -17.59 2.18
N VAL A 373 -28.61 -17.71 1.01
CA VAL A 373 -27.99 -18.25 -0.20
C VAL A 373 -28.06 -17.20 -1.29
N LEU A 374 -26.92 -16.91 -1.89
CA LEU A 374 -26.79 -16.10 -3.11
C LEU A 374 -26.13 -16.97 -4.17
N PHE A 375 -26.56 -16.89 -5.43
CA PHE A 375 -25.80 -17.54 -6.49
C PHE A 375 -25.98 -16.87 -7.84
N ASP A 376 -24.93 -16.96 -8.65
CA ASP A 376 -24.98 -16.69 -10.07
C ASP A 376 -25.43 -17.95 -10.82
N LEU A 377 -26.51 -17.85 -11.60
CA LEU A 377 -27.00 -18.95 -12.42
C LEU A 377 -26.55 -18.78 -13.87
N ARG A 378 -25.65 -19.64 -14.33
CA ARG A 378 -25.15 -19.60 -15.70
C ARG A 378 -25.95 -20.49 -16.63
N ARG A 379 -26.39 -19.89 -17.73
CA ARG A 379 -27.01 -20.58 -18.86
C ARG A 379 -25.98 -21.52 -19.53
N PRO A 380 -26.29 -22.82 -19.68
CA PRO A 380 -25.49 -23.75 -20.49
C PRO A 380 -25.38 -23.30 -21.97
N PRO A 381 -24.35 -23.73 -22.72
CA PRO A 381 -24.14 -23.33 -24.10
C PRO A 381 -25.26 -23.79 -25.04
N LEU A 382 -25.34 -23.16 -26.21
CA LEU A 382 -26.30 -23.52 -27.25
C LEU A 382 -26.15 -25.00 -27.65
N GLY A 383 -27.27 -25.72 -27.72
CA GLY A 383 -27.30 -27.16 -28.01
C GLY A 383 -27.31 -28.06 -26.77
N HIS A 384 -27.12 -27.50 -25.57
CA HIS A 384 -27.31 -28.23 -24.32
C HIS A 384 -28.80 -28.57 -24.10
N PRO A 385 -29.17 -29.80 -23.68
CA PRO A 385 -30.58 -30.21 -23.56
C PRO A 385 -31.42 -29.33 -22.62
N TYR A 386 -30.77 -28.72 -21.62
CA TYR A 386 -31.41 -27.86 -20.61
C TYR A 386 -31.17 -26.36 -20.82
N SER A 387 -30.61 -25.92 -21.96
CA SER A 387 -30.26 -24.50 -22.17
C SER A 387 -31.45 -23.53 -22.04
N LEU A 388 -32.68 -24.02 -22.28
CA LEU A 388 -33.92 -23.25 -22.19
C LEU A 388 -34.71 -23.52 -20.90
N SER A 389 -34.44 -24.61 -20.19
CA SER A 389 -35.18 -25.04 -18.99
C SER A 389 -34.35 -24.91 -17.70
N TYR A 390 -33.14 -24.35 -17.79
CA TYR A 390 -32.19 -24.30 -16.68
C TYR A 390 -32.71 -23.53 -15.45
N ILE A 391 -33.41 -22.42 -15.67
CA ILE A 391 -34.05 -21.65 -14.59
C ILE A 391 -35.08 -22.50 -13.85
N ASN A 392 -36.02 -23.11 -14.59
CA ASN A 392 -37.08 -23.92 -14.00
C ASN A 392 -36.52 -25.16 -13.27
N THR A 393 -35.52 -25.82 -13.86
CA THR A 393 -34.86 -26.99 -13.26
C THR A 393 -34.17 -26.60 -11.95
N THR A 394 -33.49 -25.45 -11.92
CA THR A 394 -32.84 -24.91 -10.71
C THR A 394 -33.87 -24.51 -9.65
N LEU A 395 -34.96 -23.84 -10.06
CA LEU A 395 -36.03 -23.41 -9.17
C LEU A 395 -36.70 -24.59 -8.46
N GLN A 396 -36.97 -25.68 -9.18
CA GLN A 396 -37.52 -26.91 -8.58
C GLN A 396 -36.61 -27.48 -7.48
N VAL A 397 -35.29 -27.47 -7.70
CA VAL A 397 -34.33 -27.93 -6.69
C VAL A 397 -34.34 -27.00 -5.47
N VAL A 398 -34.38 -25.68 -5.68
CA VAL A 398 -34.46 -24.69 -4.61
C VAL A 398 -35.70 -24.90 -3.74
N GLN A 399 -36.88 -24.97 -4.35
CA GLN A 399 -38.15 -25.14 -3.64
C GLN A 399 -38.23 -26.43 -2.82
N ALA A 400 -37.53 -27.48 -3.25
CA ALA A 400 -37.55 -28.77 -2.58
C ALA A 400 -36.58 -28.86 -1.38
N HIS A 401 -35.52 -28.04 -1.31
CA HIS A 401 -34.40 -28.28 -0.38
C HIS A 401 -34.08 -27.13 0.58
N ILE A 402 -34.62 -25.92 0.36
CA ILE A 402 -34.42 -24.79 1.26
C ILE A 402 -35.70 -23.96 1.39
N ASN A 403 -35.86 -23.25 2.50
CA ASN A 403 -36.89 -22.23 2.57
C ASN A 403 -36.56 -21.11 1.58
N SER A 404 -37.45 -20.87 0.61
CA SER A 404 -37.26 -19.85 -0.43
C SER A 404 -36.96 -18.46 0.12
N SER A 405 -37.43 -18.12 1.33
CA SER A 405 -37.08 -16.84 1.97
C SER A 405 -35.60 -16.70 2.31
N GLN A 406 -34.81 -17.78 2.31
CA GLN A 406 -33.36 -17.72 2.50
C GLN A 406 -32.59 -17.42 1.20
N VAL A 407 -33.26 -17.49 0.04
CA VAL A 407 -32.59 -17.42 -1.26
C VAL A 407 -32.68 -16.00 -1.84
N LEU A 408 -31.51 -15.44 -2.13
CA LEU A 408 -31.31 -14.18 -2.82
C LEU A 408 -31.26 -14.46 -4.32
N TRP A 409 -32.41 -14.35 -4.99
CA TRP A 409 -32.55 -14.69 -6.40
C TRP A 409 -31.97 -13.57 -7.29
N LEU A 410 -30.73 -13.78 -7.73
CA LEU A 410 -29.95 -12.84 -8.54
C LEU A 410 -30.34 -12.82 -10.04
N PRO A 411 -30.68 -13.95 -10.71
CA PRO A 411 -30.98 -13.95 -12.14
C PRO A 411 -32.12 -12.99 -12.51
N SER A 412 -31.86 -12.13 -13.50
CA SER A 412 -32.86 -11.19 -14.05
C SER A 412 -33.76 -11.82 -15.12
N GLU A 413 -33.29 -12.90 -15.75
CA GLU A 413 -34.05 -13.66 -16.73
C GLU A 413 -35.29 -14.32 -16.08
N ASP A 414 -36.43 -14.25 -16.79
CA ASP A 414 -37.72 -14.80 -16.37
C ASP A 414 -38.18 -14.39 -14.95
N ARG A 415 -37.72 -13.23 -14.45
CA ARG A 415 -37.96 -12.79 -13.07
C ARG A 415 -39.45 -12.74 -12.72
N ASP A 416 -40.28 -12.19 -13.60
CA ASP A 416 -41.73 -12.10 -13.38
C ASP A 416 -42.37 -13.49 -13.22
N GLN A 417 -41.91 -14.47 -14.00
CA GLN A 417 -42.37 -15.84 -13.93
C GLN A 417 -41.87 -16.52 -12.64
N VAL A 418 -40.58 -16.37 -12.31
CA VAL A 418 -40.01 -16.92 -11.06
C VAL A 418 -40.75 -16.35 -9.85
N GLN A 419 -41.03 -15.05 -9.84
CA GLN A 419 -41.76 -14.40 -8.76
C GLN A 419 -43.21 -14.88 -8.67
N ALA A 420 -43.89 -15.13 -9.80
CA ALA A 420 -45.23 -15.67 -9.81
C ALA A 420 -45.28 -17.12 -9.28
N VAL A 421 -44.23 -17.91 -9.53
CA VAL A 421 -44.10 -19.30 -9.08
C VAL A 421 -43.69 -19.39 -7.61
N ASP A 422 -42.76 -18.53 -7.17
CA ASP A 422 -42.25 -18.49 -5.81
C ASP A 422 -42.07 -17.04 -5.32
N PRO A 423 -43.11 -16.46 -4.70
CA PRO A 423 -43.06 -15.08 -4.22
C PRO A 423 -42.20 -14.90 -2.96
N HIS A 424 -41.72 -15.99 -2.34
CA HIS A 424 -40.90 -15.91 -1.13
C HIS A 424 -39.42 -15.68 -1.42
N LEU A 425 -38.96 -15.93 -2.65
CA LEU A 425 -37.59 -15.63 -3.08
C LEU A 425 -37.29 -14.14 -2.96
N GLN A 426 -36.16 -13.80 -2.34
CA GLN A 426 -35.72 -12.40 -2.22
C GLN A 426 -35.11 -11.93 -3.54
N GLN A 427 -35.92 -11.25 -4.34
CA GLN A 427 -35.50 -10.73 -5.64
C GLN A 427 -34.32 -9.75 -5.47
N THR A 428 -33.20 -10.08 -6.09
CA THR A 428 -31.92 -9.38 -5.98
C THR A 428 -31.43 -8.94 -7.35
N SER A 429 -31.00 -7.70 -7.49
CA SER A 429 -30.43 -7.17 -8.75
C SER A 429 -28.90 -7.14 -8.70
N GLY A 430 -28.25 -7.63 -9.75
CA GLY A 430 -26.80 -7.49 -9.96
C GLY A 430 -26.36 -6.11 -10.45
N GLU A 431 -27.32 -5.24 -10.79
CA GLU A 431 -27.07 -3.94 -11.40
C GLU A 431 -27.71 -2.80 -10.62
N LYS A 432 -27.11 -1.61 -10.73
CA LYS A 432 -27.70 -0.38 -10.22
C LYS A 432 -28.87 0.04 -11.09
N ALA A 433 -29.98 0.36 -10.44
CA ALA A 433 -31.13 0.96 -11.10
C ALA A 433 -31.73 2.08 -10.23
N SER A 434 -32.68 2.82 -10.80
CA SER A 434 -33.46 3.81 -10.06
C SER A 434 -34.35 3.13 -9.01
N ILE A 435 -34.75 3.87 -7.98
CA ILE A 435 -35.68 3.33 -6.95
C ILE A 435 -36.97 2.83 -7.61
N GLN A 436 -37.46 3.53 -8.63
CA GLN A 436 -38.69 3.17 -9.32
C GLN A 436 -38.53 1.81 -10.02
N GLU A 437 -37.50 1.64 -10.85
CA GLU A 437 -37.23 0.37 -11.53
C GLU A 437 -37.04 -0.80 -10.54
N LEU A 438 -36.33 -0.56 -9.44
CA LEU A 438 -36.15 -1.59 -8.40
C LEU A 438 -37.46 -1.95 -7.71
N THR A 439 -38.31 -0.96 -7.41
CA THR A 439 -39.60 -1.18 -6.76
C THR A 439 -40.57 -1.90 -7.71
N ASP A 440 -40.62 -1.48 -8.97
CA ASP A 440 -41.46 -2.08 -10.01
C ASP A 440 -41.07 -3.55 -10.25
N GLY A 441 -39.77 -3.85 -10.19
CA GLY A 441 -39.24 -5.22 -10.26
C GLY A 441 -39.25 -6.01 -8.94
N HIS A 442 -39.91 -5.48 -7.89
CA HIS A 442 -39.97 -6.07 -6.54
C HIS A 442 -38.60 -6.43 -5.94
N ILE A 443 -37.56 -5.71 -6.34
CA ILE A 443 -36.19 -5.93 -5.88
C ILE A 443 -36.03 -5.41 -4.45
N THR A 444 -35.60 -6.29 -3.56
CA THR A 444 -35.37 -5.95 -2.13
C THR A 444 -33.89 -5.83 -1.81
N ARG A 445 -33.01 -6.34 -2.68
CA ARG A 445 -31.56 -6.34 -2.49
C ARG A 445 -30.80 -6.02 -3.76
N LEU A 446 -29.63 -5.42 -3.60
CA LEU A 446 -28.66 -5.19 -4.65
C LEU A 446 -27.41 -6.02 -4.35
N ASN A 447 -26.87 -6.71 -5.35
CA ASN A 447 -25.58 -7.37 -5.31
C ASN A 447 -24.65 -6.65 -6.28
N LEU A 448 -23.81 -5.74 -5.78
CA LEU A 448 -23.02 -4.84 -6.63
C LEU A 448 -21.52 -5.06 -6.45
N HIS A 449 -20.77 -4.90 -7.53
CA HIS A 449 -19.32 -4.87 -7.43
C HIS A 449 -18.86 -3.70 -6.55
N TYR A 450 -17.86 -3.93 -5.69
CA TYR A 450 -17.40 -2.97 -4.67
C TYR A 450 -16.90 -1.66 -5.28
N SER A 451 -16.35 -1.69 -6.51
CA SER A 451 -15.86 -0.51 -7.23
C SER A 451 -16.97 0.51 -7.53
N THR A 452 -18.23 0.10 -7.39
CA THR A 452 -19.40 0.95 -7.57
C THR A 452 -19.89 1.59 -6.27
N MET A 453 -19.26 1.31 -5.13
CA MET A 453 -19.69 1.78 -3.81
C MET A 453 -19.88 3.31 -3.73
N SER A 454 -20.99 3.74 -3.13
CA SER A 454 -21.30 5.14 -2.87
C SER A 454 -22.20 5.27 -1.64
N GLN A 455 -21.74 6.00 -0.62
CA GLN A 455 -22.51 6.24 0.60
C GLN A 455 -23.88 6.90 0.30
N GLN A 456 -23.93 7.83 -0.65
CA GLN A 456 -25.17 8.52 -1.00
C GLN A 456 -26.19 7.56 -1.64
N GLN A 457 -25.74 6.68 -2.54
CA GLN A 457 -26.63 5.70 -3.18
C GLN A 457 -27.10 4.64 -2.19
N ILE A 458 -26.21 4.11 -1.36
CA ILE A 458 -26.55 3.12 -0.33
C ILE A 458 -27.60 3.69 0.62
N ARG A 459 -27.42 4.92 1.12
CA ARG A 459 -28.42 5.59 1.98
C ARG A 459 -29.76 5.78 1.27
N LYS A 460 -29.73 6.13 -0.02
CA LYS A 460 -30.93 6.32 -0.84
C LYS A 460 -31.70 4.99 -1.00
N TYR A 461 -31.02 3.89 -1.29
CA TYR A 461 -31.66 2.56 -1.34
C TYR A 461 -32.19 2.12 0.03
N GLN A 462 -31.42 2.35 1.09
CA GLN A 462 -31.83 2.01 2.45
C GLN A 462 -33.09 2.77 2.90
N SER A 463 -33.32 4.02 2.44
CA SER A 463 -34.53 4.78 2.78
C SER A 463 -35.84 4.16 2.29
N VAL A 464 -35.77 3.22 1.33
CA VAL A 464 -36.90 2.45 0.81
C VAL A 464 -36.75 0.95 1.10
N ASN A 465 -35.99 0.60 2.14
CA ASN A 465 -35.73 -0.78 2.60
C ASN A 465 -35.05 -1.69 1.56
N ILE A 466 -34.34 -1.13 0.58
CA ILE A 466 -33.50 -1.90 -0.33
C ILE A 466 -32.10 -2.01 0.26
N SER A 467 -31.66 -3.24 0.54
CA SER A 467 -30.32 -3.50 1.09
C SER A 467 -29.27 -3.63 -0.01
N THR A 468 -28.02 -3.26 0.29
CA THR A 468 -26.89 -3.34 -0.63
C THR A 468 -25.84 -4.33 -0.10
N ASN A 469 -25.56 -5.36 -0.91
CA ASN A 469 -24.43 -6.25 -0.81
C ASN A 469 -23.30 -5.76 -1.73
N LEU A 470 -22.06 -5.79 -1.26
CA LEU A 470 -20.87 -5.46 -2.07
C LEU A 470 -19.96 -6.69 -2.23
N TYR A 471 -19.53 -6.98 -3.46
CA TYR A 471 -18.63 -8.10 -3.77
C TYR A 471 -17.46 -7.69 -4.68
N VAL A 472 -16.34 -8.41 -4.69
CA VAL A 472 -15.84 -9.24 -3.59
C VAL A 472 -14.92 -8.36 -2.76
N ILE A 473 -15.15 -8.25 -1.45
CA ILE A 473 -14.29 -7.45 -0.56
C ILE A 473 -13.58 -8.40 0.39
N SER A 474 -12.26 -8.50 0.27
CA SER A 474 -11.42 -9.37 1.11
C SER A 474 -10.36 -8.62 1.90
N GLN A 475 -10.28 -7.29 1.75
CA GLN A 475 -9.32 -6.46 2.48
C GLN A 475 -9.97 -5.73 3.66
N PRO A 476 -9.32 -5.71 4.86
CA PRO A 476 -9.85 -5.04 6.05
C PRO A 476 -10.18 -3.55 5.88
N TRP A 477 -9.35 -2.82 5.13
CA TRP A 477 -9.54 -1.38 4.88
C TRP A 477 -10.79 -1.13 4.02
N LEU A 478 -11.03 -1.99 3.03
CA LEU A 478 -12.17 -1.89 2.11
C LEU A 478 -13.47 -2.32 2.78
N TYR A 479 -13.42 -3.34 3.65
CA TYR A 479 -14.55 -3.72 4.51
C TYR A 479 -14.93 -2.59 5.47
N THR A 480 -13.93 -1.97 6.11
CA THR A 480 -14.11 -0.78 6.95
C THR A 480 -14.80 0.35 6.18
N LEU A 481 -14.37 0.61 4.93
CA LEU A 481 -14.99 1.63 4.09
C LEU A 481 -16.45 1.28 3.75
N ALA A 482 -16.75 0.03 3.42
CA ALA A 482 -18.12 -0.44 3.18
C ALA A 482 -19.02 -0.27 4.41
N TRP A 483 -18.50 -0.57 5.60
CA TRP A 483 -19.19 -0.34 6.87
C TRP A 483 -19.48 1.16 7.08
N CYS A 484 -18.48 2.02 6.91
CA CYS A 484 -18.66 3.47 7.00
C CYS A 484 -19.66 4.01 5.96
N ALA A 485 -19.66 3.46 4.74
CA ALA A 485 -20.60 3.81 3.68
C ALA A 485 -22.05 3.35 3.98
N GLY A 486 -22.22 2.38 4.88
CA GLY A 486 -23.52 1.87 5.32
C GLY A 486 -24.02 0.65 4.55
N ALA A 487 -23.12 -0.10 3.89
CA ALA A 487 -23.48 -1.37 3.25
C ALA A 487 -24.04 -2.35 4.30
N GLN A 488 -25.06 -3.12 3.92
CA GLN A 488 -25.71 -4.07 4.84
C GLN A 488 -25.02 -5.43 4.85
N SER A 489 -24.43 -5.83 3.74
CA SER A 489 -23.67 -7.07 3.65
C SER A 489 -22.49 -6.95 2.69
N VAL A 490 -21.56 -7.87 2.82
CA VAL A 490 -20.37 -7.97 1.99
C VAL A 490 -20.11 -9.43 1.65
N THR A 491 -19.85 -9.72 0.37
CA THR A 491 -19.37 -11.03 -0.08
C THR A 491 -17.84 -11.05 -0.09
N THR A 492 -17.23 -12.05 0.54
CA THR A 492 -15.80 -12.06 0.83
C THR A 492 -15.16 -13.44 0.70
N ASN A 493 -13.88 -13.48 0.29
CA ASN A 493 -13.04 -14.68 0.37
C ASN A 493 -12.50 -14.91 1.80
N SER A 494 -12.59 -13.90 2.67
CA SER A 494 -11.79 -13.75 3.89
C SER A 494 -12.64 -13.66 5.17
N ILE A 495 -13.74 -14.42 5.26
CA ILE A 495 -14.70 -14.33 6.37
C ILE A 495 -14.00 -14.38 7.75
N HIS A 496 -13.06 -15.30 7.92
CA HIS A 496 -12.29 -15.47 9.17
C HIS A 496 -11.41 -14.26 9.55
N ILE A 497 -11.07 -13.40 8.59
CA ILE A 497 -10.32 -12.16 8.85
C ILE A 497 -11.31 -11.04 9.18
N LEU A 498 -12.33 -10.83 8.33
CA LEU A 498 -13.23 -9.70 8.46
C LEU A 498 -14.17 -9.81 9.66
N SER A 499 -14.56 -11.03 10.05
CA SER A 499 -15.39 -11.28 11.25
C SER A 499 -14.72 -10.82 12.55
N ASN A 500 -13.40 -10.71 12.59
CA ASN A 500 -12.66 -10.23 13.75
C ASN A 500 -12.62 -8.69 13.86
N ILE A 501 -13.14 -7.96 12.86
CA ILE A 501 -13.14 -6.50 12.82
C ILE A 501 -14.37 -5.97 13.57
N ASN A 502 -14.19 -5.70 14.86
CA ASN A 502 -15.26 -5.20 15.74
C ASN A 502 -15.47 -3.67 15.64
N LYS A 503 -14.57 -2.95 14.96
CA LYS A 503 -14.69 -1.51 14.70
C LYS A 503 -13.98 -1.15 13.39
N PRO A 504 -14.47 -0.15 12.64
CA PRO A 504 -13.80 0.28 11.43
C PRO A 504 -12.41 0.86 11.73
N LEU A 505 -11.38 0.45 10.99
CA LEU A 505 -9.97 0.76 11.25
C LEU A 505 -9.63 2.26 11.19
N PHE A 506 -10.36 3.03 10.38
CA PHE A 506 -10.08 4.44 10.08
C PHE A 506 -11.24 5.37 10.47
N LEU A 507 -12.10 4.91 11.38
CA LEU A 507 -13.19 5.70 11.90
C LEU A 507 -12.63 6.86 12.73
N MET A 508 -13.08 8.08 12.43
CA MET A 508 -12.77 9.27 13.22
C MET A 508 -13.99 10.20 13.27
N THR A 509 -14.10 10.96 14.34
CA THR A 509 -15.09 12.02 14.47
C THR A 509 -14.70 13.27 13.71
N SER A 510 -15.68 14.13 13.41
CA SER A 510 -15.44 15.44 12.80
C SER A 510 -14.49 16.29 13.64
N GLU A 511 -14.56 16.17 14.97
CA GLU A 511 -13.67 16.85 15.91
C GLU A 511 -12.24 16.30 15.86
N GLU A 512 -12.06 14.98 15.89
CA GLU A 512 -10.74 14.34 15.78
C GLU A 512 -10.06 14.66 14.45
N TYR A 513 -10.82 14.65 13.34
CA TYR A 513 -10.32 15.04 12.03
C TYR A 513 -9.86 16.50 12.02
N SER A 514 -10.69 17.41 12.53
CA SER A 514 -10.37 18.85 12.62
C SER A 514 -9.14 19.10 13.49
N LEU A 515 -9.03 18.40 14.62
CA LEU A 515 -7.87 18.49 15.51
C LEU A 515 -6.59 18.01 14.82
N MET A 516 -6.63 16.84 14.17
CA MET A 516 -5.49 16.30 13.43
C MET A 516 -5.02 17.27 12.35
N TRP A 517 -5.95 17.84 11.59
CA TRP A 517 -5.64 18.84 10.56
C TRP A 517 -5.01 20.11 11.17
N ILE A 518 -5.70 20.78 12.09
CA ILE A 518 -5.21 22.04 12.70
C ILE A 518 -3.84 21.84 13.33
N LEU A 519 -3.66 20.75 14.08
CA LEU A 519 -2.39 20.45 14.73
C LEU A 519 -1.27 20.25 13.71
N THR A 520 -1.53 19.51 12.63
CA THR A 520 -0.56 19.27 11.57
C THR A 520 -0.08 20.59 10.97
N ASP A 521 -1.01 21.46 10.57
CA ASP A 521 -0.69 22.72 9.89
C ASP A 521 -0.01 23.73 10.81
N VAL A 522 -0.45 23.83 12.08
CA VAL A 522 0.16 24.75 13.06
C VAL A 522 1.57 24.30 13.42
N VAL A 523 1.77 23.00 13.66
CA VAL A 523 3.10 22.45 14.00
C VAL A 523 4.04 22.61 12.82
N SER A 524 3.62 22.28 11.59
CA SER A 524 4.47 22.47 10.41
C SER A 524 4.80 23.94 10.16
N ALA A 525 3.83 24.86 10.30
CA ALA A 525 4.08 26.29 10.14
C ALA A 525 5.11 26.81 11.16
N PHE A 526 5.00 26.38 12.42
CA PHE A 526 5.96 26.71 13.46
C PHE A 526 7.36 26.18 13.13
N LEU A 527 7.48 24.90 12.78
CA LEU A 527 8.76 24.26 12.46
C LEU A 527 9.43 24.91 11.25
N ILE A 528 8.70 25.13 10.17
CA ILE A 528 9.20 25.79 8.95
C ILE A 528 9.70 27.20 9.30
N THR A 529 8.92 27.97 10.06
CA THR A 529 9.30 29.32 10.48
C THR A 529 10.58 29.29 11.33
N ALA A 530 10.67 28.39 12.30
CA ALA A 530 11.85 28.22 13.13
C ALA A 530 13.10 27.85 12.30
N ILE A 531 12.96 26.97 11.31
CA ILE A 531 14.04 26.58 10.39
C ILE A 531 14.51 27.79 9.57
N PHE A 532 13.59 28.58 9.01
CA PHE A 532 13.93 29.79 8.27
C PHE A 532 14.60 30.85 9.15
N ILE A 533 14.13 31.07 10.38
CA ILE A 533 14.77 31.98 11.36
C ILE A 533 16.17 31.49 11.72
N PHE A 534 16.32 30.20 11.98
CA PHE A 534 17.62 29.59 12.29
C PHE A 534 18.62 29.81 11.16
N HIS A 535 18.24 29.55 9.90
CA HIS A 535 19.10 29.77 8.75
C HIS A 535 19.35 31.26 8.46
N TRP A 536 18.36 32.12 8.68
CA TRP A 536 18.52 33.57 8.60
C TRP A 536 19.60 34.05 9.57
N TRP A 537 19.50 33.65 10.83
CA TRP A 537 20.48 33.94 11.88
C TRP A 537 21.86 33.38 11.53
N ARG A 538 21.90 32.12 11.08
CA ARG A 538 23.15 31.42 10.77
C ARG A 538 23.89 32.01 9.57
N GLU A 539 23.21 32.39 8.50
CA GLU A 539 23.86 32.83 7.27
C GLU A 539 24.04 34.37 7.20
N ARG A 540 23.22 35.17 7.89
CA ARG A 540 23.39 36.65 7.93
C ARG A 540 24.16 37.17 9.14
N GLY A 541 24.25 36.40 10.22
CA GLY A 541 24.86 36.85 11.48
C GLY A 541 24.05 37.95 12.19
N LEU A 542 24.15 38.04 13.53
CA LEU A 542 23.58 39.15 14.29
C LEU A 542 24.42 40.43 14.06
N PRO A 543 23.83 41.55 13.62
CA PRO A 543 24.46 42.86 13.76
C PRO A 543 24.21 43.36 15.20
N PHE A 544 24.70 42.63 16.20
CA PHE A 544 24.71 43.15 17.56
C PHE A 544 26.06 42.85 18.20
N TRP A 545 26.80 43.94 18.39
CA TRP A 545 28.15 44.06 18.94
C TRP A 545 29.30 43.49 18.09
N SER A 546 29.70 44.25 17.07
CA SER A 546 31.04 44.85 17.02
C SER A 546 31.13 45.71 15.76
N GLY A 547 31.41 47.01 15.93
CA GLY A 547 31.78 47.89 14.83
C GLY A 547 33.12 47.43 14.23
N SER A 548 33.06 46.64 13.17
CA SER A 548 34.19 46.34 12.31
C SER A 548 33.67 45.74 11.01
N ARG A 549 33.81 46.47 9.91
CA ARG A 549 33.73 45.91 8.56
C ARG A 549 34.81 44.84 8.45
N GLN A 550 34.44 43.56 8.44
CA GLN A 550 35.33 42.49 8.01
C GLN A 550 34.85 41.87 6.70
N THR A 551 35.79 41.86 5.76
CA THR A 551 35.80 41.21 4.46
C THR A 551 35.53 39.71 4.56
N HIS A 552 34.87 39.19 3.53
CA HIS A 552 34.67 37.77 3.25
C HIS A 552 35.89 36.92 3.62
N GLU A 553 35.74 36.00 4.60
CA GLU A 553 36.25 34.63 4.55
C GLU A 553 35.80 33.84 5.80
N ASN A 554 35.11 32.71 5.56
CA ASN A 554 34.71 31.66 6.50
C ASN A 554 33.46 31.93 7.40
N GLY A 555 32.41 31.13 7.17
CA GLY A 555 31.11 31.22 7.85
C GLY A 555 31.10 30.83 9.35
N PRO A 556 29.99 31.12 10.05
CA PRO A 556 29.93 31.14 11.51
C PRO A 556 29.58 29.77 12.07
N TYR A 557 30.58 28.90 12.23
CA TYR A 557 30.44 27.63 12.98
C TYR A 557 31.06 27.71 14.39
N SER A 558 31.09 28.91 15.00
CA SER A 558 31.90 29.17 16.20
C SER A 558 31.11 29.46 17.48
N LYS A 559 29.77 29.31 17.53
CA LYS A 559 28.99 29.71 18.71
C LYS A 559 27.91 28.75 19.18
N PHE A 560 28.08 27.44 19.02
CA PHE A 560 27.36 26.47 19.84
C PHE A 560 28.26 25.97 20.98
N ARG A 561 28.04 26.53 22.17
CA ARG A 561 28.53 26.02 23.45
C ARG A 561 27.36 25.31 24.10
N THR A 562 27.29 23.98 24.00
CA THR A 562 26.41 23.18 24.85
C THR A 562 27.14 22.92 26.17
N GLU A 563 26.78 23.68 27.21
CA GLU A 563 27.19 23.39 28.58
C GLU A 563 26.44 22.13 29.07
N LEU A 564 26.94 20.95 28.71
CA LEU A 564 26.47 19.69 29.29
C LEU A 564 27.59 18.65 29.46
N SER A 565 28.86 19.04 29.26
CA SER A 565 30.01 18.13 29.37
C SER A 565 30.86 18.26 30.65
N ASP A 566 30.51 19.20 31.56
CA ASP A 566 31.31 19.46 32.76
C ASP A 566 30.93 18.63 34.00
N VAL A 567 30.06 17.61 33.88
CA VAL A 567 29.59 16.83 35.04
C VAL A 567 30.39 15.53 35.29
N TRP A 568 31.20 15.04 34.34
CA TRP A 568 31.84 13.70 34.45
C TRP A 568 33.37 13.70 34.38
N SER A 569 34.05 14.60 35.08
CA SER A 569 35.51 14.47 35.27
C SER A 569 36.01 15.02 36.61
N ILE A 570 35.56 14.42 37.72
CA ILE A 570 36.31 14.42 38.98
C ILE A 570 36.94 13.04 39.13
N SER A 571 38.21 12.92 38.79
CA SER A 571 39.19 12.06 39.49
C SER A 571 40.54 12.07 38.75
N SER A 572 41.55 12.67 39.37
CA SER A 572 42.87 12.02 39.53
C SER A 572 43.77 12.86 40.42
N VAL A 573 44.17 12.19 41.49
CA VAL A 573 44.99 12.58 42.63
C VAL A 573 46.39 13.04 42.21
N THR A 574 46.90 14.01 42.95
CA THR A 574 48.23 14.60 42.88
C THR A 574 49.28 13.67 43.49
N VAL A 575 50.40 13.41 42.79
CA VAL A 575 51.62 12.87 43.41
C VAL A 575 52.82 13.68 42.90
N ARG A 576 53.52 14.34 43.83
CA ARG A 576 54.83 14.99 43.64
C ARG A 576 55.96 13.96 43.64
N PRO A 577 57.13 14.31 43.07
CA PRO A 577 58.38 13.88 43.69
C PRO A 577 59.34 15.05 43.96
N ASP A 578 59.99 14.95 45.12
CA ASP A 578 61.13 15.76 45.56
C ASP A 578 62.41 15.38 44.79
N LEU A 579 63.29 16.36 44.58
CA LEU A 579 64.64 16.17 44.03
C LEU A 579 65.67 16.81 44.97
N ARG A 580 66.62 16.01 45.46
CA ARG A 580 67.86 16.44 46.13
C ARG A 580 69.07 15.86 45.39
N SER A 581 69.91 16.79 44.95
CA SER A 581 71.39 16.84 45.00
C SER A 581 72.28 15.76 44.36
N MET A 582 73.18 16.29 43.49
CA MET A 582 74.64 16.04 43.37
C MET A 582 75.15 15.02 42.31
N PRO A 583 76.37 15.23 41.76
CA PRO A 583 76.57 15.31 40.30
C PRO A 583 77.77 14.49 39.78
N THR A 584 78.12 14.74 38.51
CA THR A 584 79.41 14.57 37.80
C THR A 584 79.50 13.48 36.71
N SER A 585 80.04 13.93 35.58
CA SER A 585 80.33 13.32 34.27
C SER A 585 81.67 12.55 34.26
N PRO A 586 82.30 12.15 33.12
CA PRO A 586 81.86 11.76 31.77
C PRO A 586 82.51 10.43 31.28
N SER A 587 82.03 9.80 30.20
CA SER A 587 82.88 9.04 29.23
C SER A 587 82.10 8.48 28.02
N THR A 588 82.56 8.84 26.82
CA THR A 588 82.37 8.16 25.52
C THR A 588 83.24 6.89 25.43
N PRO A 589 83.30 6.12 24.31
CA PRO A 589 82.38 5.86 23.18
C PRO A 589 82.17 4.33 22.96
N HIS A 590 81.39 3.90 21.95
CA HIS A 590 81.75 2.83 20.97
C HIS A 590 80.56 2.43 20.07
N LEU A 591 80.80 2.47 18.75
CA LEU A 591 80.14 1.72 17.66
C LEU A 591 80.47 0.20 17.80
N PRO A 592 79.83 -0.77 17.09
CA PRO A 592 79.48 -0.70 15.67
C PRO A 592 78.19 -1.38 15.18
N THR A 593 77.92 -1.06 13.92
CA THR A 593 77.09 -1.65 12.86
C THR A 593 77.12 -3.18 12.76
N ILE A 594 75.98 -3.83 12.48
CA ILE A 594 75.84 -5.03 11.61
C ILE A 594 74.49 -4.97 10.86
N THR A 595 74.55 -5.37 9.59
CA THR A 595 73.56 -5.47 8.49
C THR A 595 72.75 -6.77 8.46
N GLU A 596 71.60 -6.75 7.74
CA GLU A 596 70.80 -7.87 7.14
C GLU A 596 70.26 -8.94 8.13
N GLU A 597 68.99 -9.36 8.14
CA GLU A 597 67.95 -9.59 7.10
C GLU A 597 66.59 -8.95 7.46
#